data_AF-A0A6B0YBM5-F1
#
_entry.id   AF-A0A6B0YBM5-F1
#
_cell.length_a   1.000
_cell.length_b   1.000
_cell.length_c   1.000
_cell.angle_alpha   90.00
_cell.angle_beta   90.00
_cell.angle_gamma   90.00
#
_symmetry.space_group_name_H-M   'P 1'
#
loop_
_entity.id
_entity.type
_entity.pdbx_description
1 polymer ?
#
loop_
_entity_poly.entity_id
_entity_poly.type
_entity_poly.pdbx_seq_one_letter_code
_entity_poly.pdbx_strand_id
1 'polypeptide(L)'
;MKVEVICATAEAVSAEILDLPEGTPLGEAVRASRFASTPAAAYAVFGKVANADRVLEDGDRIELLRELVIDPKNARRLRADDAASSRQ
;
A
#
# COMPACT_ATOMS: atom_id res chain seq x y z
N MET A 1 -3.30 18.58 8.00
CA MET A 1 -2.08 17.94 7.46
C MET A 1 -2.51 17.06 6.32
N LYS A 2 -1.74 17.04 5.23
CA LYS A 2 -2.06 16.29 4.02
C LYS A 2 -1.35 14.96 4.03
N VAL A 3 -2.09 13.88 3.88
CA VAL A 3 -1.54 12.52 3.73
C VAL A 3 -2.09 11.88 2.48
N GLU A 4 -1.33 10.95 1.89
CA GLU A 4 -1.74 10.23 0.68
C GLU A 4 -1.99 8.76 1.02
N VAL A 5 -3.16 8.23 0.65
CA VAL A 5 -3.50 6.81 0.79
C VAL A 5 -3.45 6.14 -0.57
N ILE A 6 -2.62 5.11 -0.69
CA ILE A 6 -2.42 4.31 -1.89
C ILE A 6 -3.02 2.93 -1.71
N CYS A 7 -3.83 2.52 -2.69
CA CYS A 7 -4.32 1.17 -2.85
C CYS A 7 -3.89 0.62 -4.21
N ALA A 8 -3.09 -0.45 -4.20
CA ALA A 8 -2.62 -1.12 -5.41
C ALA A 8 -3.26 -2.51 -5.53
N THR A 9 -4.04 -2.73 -6.60
CA THR A 9 -4.59 -4.03 -6.98
C THR A 9 -3.77 -4.64 -8.13
N ALA A 10 -4.19 -5.79 -8.67
CA ALA A 10 -3.53 -6.36 -9.85
C ALA A 10 -3.83 -5.54 -11.12
N GLU A 11 -4.97 -4.85 -11.14
CA GLU A 11 -5.51 -4.14 -12.29
C GLU A 11 -5.10 -2.66 -12.31
N ALA A 12 -5.03 -2.02 -11.14
CA ALA A 12 -4.78 -0.58 -11.04
C ALA A 12 -4.13 -0.16 -9.73
N VAL A 13 -3.53 1.02 -9.76
CA VAL A 13 -3.10 1.76 -8.56
C VAL A 13 -3.99 2.99 -8.42
N SER A 14 -4.53 3.18 -7.22
CA SER A 14 -5.40 4.30 -6.87
C SER A 14 -4.82 5.09 -5.70
N ALA A 15 -4.89 6.41 -5.78
CA ALA A 15 -4.42 7.33 -4.75
C ALA A 15 -5.53 8.30 -4.30
N GLU A 16 -5.51 8.67 -3.03
CA GLU A 16 -6.38 9.70 -2.45
C GLU A 16 -5.57 10.57 -1.48
N ILE A 17 -5.69 11.89 -1.61
CA ILE A 17 -5.11 12.84 -0.65
C ILE A 17 -6.19 13.23 0.35
N LEU A 18 -5.90 13.09 1.63
CA LEU A 18 -6.76 13.50 2.73
C LEU A 18 -6.17 14.70 3.45
N ASP A 19 -7.00 15.63 3.89
CA ASP A 19 -6.62 16.66 4.86
C ASP A 19 -7.20 16.29 6.22
N LEU A 20 -6.32 15.99 7.17
CA LEU A 20 -6.65 15.43 8.48
C LEU A 20 -6.06 16.30 9.60
N PRO A 21 -6.62 16.24 10.83
CA PRO A 21 -5.99 16.85 11.99
C PRO A 21 -4.58 16.29 12.24
N GLU A 22 -3.68 17.14 12.74
CA GLU A 22 -2.38 16.66 13.23
C GLU A 22 -2.58 15.63 14.34
N GLY A 23 -1.72 14.61 14.39
CA GLY A 23 -1.82 13.54 15.38
C GLY A 23 -2.76 12.40 14.98
N THR A 24 -3.43 12.47 13.83
CA THR A 24 -4.32 11.39 13.36
C THR A 24 -3.54 10.08 13.18
N PRO A 25 -4.02 8.95 13.76
CA PRO A 25 -3.38 7.65 13.57
C PRO A 25 -3.66 7.08 12.18
N LEU A 26 -2.74 6.24 11.69
CA LEU A 26 -2.81 5.60 10.38
C LEU A 26 -4.16 4.91 10.12
N GLY A 27 -4.64 4.13 11.08
CA GLY A 27 -5.88 3.39 10.92
C GLY A 27 -7.11 4.29 10.77
N GLU A 28 -7.09 5.48 11.36
CA GLU A 28 -8.17 6.46 11.18
C GLU A 28 -8.11 7.13 9.81
N ALA A 29 -6.92 7.46 9.32
CA ALA A 29 -6.75 7.97 7.95
C ALA A 29 -7.26 6.95 6.91
N VAL A 30 -6.97 5.65 7.09
CA VAL A 30 -7.48 4.59 6.21
C VAL A 30 -9.01 4.51 6.28
N ARG A 31 -9.60 4.60 7.49
CA ARG A 31 -11.07 4.61 7.66
C ARG A 31 -11.75 5.85 7.05
N ALA A 32 -11.06 6.99 7.04
CA ALA A 32 -11.54 8.22 6.43
C ALA A 32 -11.40 8.22 4.89
N SER A 33 -10.55 7.35 4.34
CA SER A 33 -10.36 7.22 2.89
C SER A 33 -11.50 6.45 2.21
N ARG A 34 -11.61 6.59 0.89
CA ARG A 34 -12.46 5.76 0.04
C ARG A 34 -12.10 4.27 0.05
N PHE A 35 -10.95 3.91 0.63
CA PHE A 35 -10.44 2.54 0.75
C PHE A 35 -10.74 1.90 2.11
N ALA A 36 -11.60 2.51 2.95
CA ALA A 36 -11.92 1.99 4.28
C ALA A 36 -12.40 0.53 4.30
N SER A 37 -13.05 0.08 3.22
CA SER A 37 -13.55 -1.31 3.06
C SER A 37 -12.61 -2.20 2.25
N THR A 38 -11.48 -1.67 1.77
CA THR A 38 -10.50 -2.45 1.02
C THR A 38 -9.72 -3.37 1.96
N PRO A 39 -9.67 -4.68 1.70
CA PRO A 39 -8.88 -5.60 2.51
C PRO A 39 -7.39 -5.29 2.38
N ALA A 40 -6.70 -5.19 3.51
CA ALA A 40 -5.27 -5.02 3.59
C ALA A 40 -4.70 -6.02 4.61
N ALA A 41 -3.60 -6.68 4.24
CA ALA A 41 -2.87 -7.60 5.12
C ALA A 41 -1.97 -6.84 6.10
N ALA A 42 -1.49 -5.67 5.67
CA ALA A 42 -0.68 -4.76 6.47
C ALA A 42 -0.75 -3.35 5.89
N TYR A 43 -0.26 -2.38 6.64
CA TYR A 43 -0.05 -1.02 6.18
C TYR A 43 1.44 -0.71 6.12
N ALA A 44 1.82 0.19 5.23
CA ALA A 44 3.16 0.76 5.21
C ALA A 44 3.10 2.27 5.09
N VAL A 45 4.15 2.93 5.59
CA VAL A 45 4.43 4.33 5.28
C VAL A 45 5.75 4.40 4.54
N PHE A 46 5.72 4.93 3.32
CA PHE A 46 6.86 4.96 2.41
C PHE A 46 7.59 3.60 2.29
N GLY A 47 6.84 2.53 2.03
CA GLY A 47 7.37 1.16 1.89
C GLY A 47 7.87 0.49 3.17
N LYS A 48 7.73 1.13 4.34
CA LYS A 48 8.05 0.54 5.65
C LYS A 48 6.77 0.13 6.36
N VAL A 49 6.67 -1.15 6.74
CA VAL A 49 5.52 -1.68 7.48
C VAL A 49 5.28 -0.85 8.74
N ALA A 50 4.03 -0.46 8.96
CA ALA A 50 3.60 0.41 10.04
C ALA A 50 2.34 -0.14 10.71
N ASN A 51 2.23 0.11 12.02
CA ASN A 51 1.04 -0.25 12.79
C ASN A 51 -0.09 0.77 12.55
N ALA A 52 -1.34 0.35 12.67
CA ALA A 52 -2.52 1.21 12.54
C ALA A 52 -2.53 2.35 13.59
N ASP A 53 -1.88 2.15 14.74
CA ASP A 53 -1.79 3.15 15.80
C ASP A 53 -0.64 4.16 15.60
N ARG A 54 0.17 4.03 14.54
CA ARG A 54 1.22 5.00 14.23
C ARG A 54 0.59 6.36 13.95
N VAL A 55 1.01 7.37 14.69
CA VAL A 55 0.67 8.78 14.42
C VAL A 55 1.31 9.20 13.09
N LEU A 56 0.51 9.82 12.23
CA LEU A 56 0.94 10.30 10.92
C LEU A 56 1.56 11.70 11.01
N GLU A 57 2.47 11.97 10.08
CA GLU A 57 3.06 13.28 9.83
C GLU A 57 2.56 13.88 8.50
N ASP A 58 2.69 15.19 8.34
CA ASP A 58 2.36 15.86 7.08
C ASP A 58 3.20 15.30 5.92
N GLY A 59 2.54 14.98 4.82
CA GLY A 59 3.14 14.38 3.64
C GLY A 59 3.29 12.86 3.70
N ASP A 60 2.91 12.19 4.78
CA ASP A 60 2.99 10.72 4.86
C ASP A 60 2.18 10.04 3.74
N ARG A 61 2.80 9.06 3.09
CA ARG A 61 2.14 8.17 2.13
C ARG A 61 1.88 6.81 2.76
N ILE A 62 0.60 6.51 2.96
CA ILE A 62 0.08 5.25 3.50
C ILE A 62 -0.18 4.29 2.34
N GLU A 63 0.30 3.07 2.45
CA GLU A 63 0.17 2.02 1.43
C GLU A 63 -0.61 0.84 2.01
N LEU A 64 -1.72 0.46 1.38
CA LEU A 64 -2.48 -0.75 1.73
C LEU A 64 -1.80 -1.96 1.08
N LEU A 65 -1.14 -2.78 1.88
CA LEU A 65 -0.41 -3.95 1.40
C LEU A 65 -1.36 -5.15 1.29
N ARG A 66 -1.38 -5.77 0.11
CA ARG A 66 -2.12 -7.01 -0.14
C ARG A 66 -1.32 -8.24 0.26
N GLU A 67 -2.02 -9.34 0.51
CA GLU A 67 -1.38 -10.64 0.73
C GLU A 67 -0.54 -11.09 -0.47
N LEU A 68 0.55 -11.78 -0.18
CA LEU A 68 1.39 -12.40 -1.19
C LEU A 68 0.71 -13.68 -1.70
N VAL A 69 0.34 -13.69 -2.99
CA VAL A 69 -0.27 -14.86 -3.66
C VAL A 69 0.77 -15.98 -3.90
N ILE A 70 2.03 -15.59 -4.05
CA ILE A 70 3.16 -16.48 -4.36
C ILE A 70 4.37 -15.98 -3.58
N ASP A 71 5.16 -16.92 -3.06
CA ASP A 71 6.44 -16.62 -2.43
C ASP A 71 7.32 -15.72 -3.35
N PRO A 72 7.90 -14.62 -2.83
CA PRO A 72 8.65 -13.67 -3.63
C PRO A 72 9.80 -14.28 -4.44
N LYS A 73 10.46 -15.35 -3.94
CA LYS A 73 11.55 -16.02 -4.65
C LYS A 73 11.01 -16.78 -5.85
N ASN A 74 9.90 -17.51 -5.68
CA ASN A 74 9.24 -18.18 -6.78
C ASN A 74 8.70 -17.18 -7.81
N ALA A 75 8.10 -16.06 -7.37
CA ALA A 75 7.63 -15.01 -8.26
C ALA A 75 8.75 -14.36 -9.06
N ARG A 76 9.93 -14.16 -8.46
CA ARG A 76 11.12 -13.66 -9.17
C ARG A 76 11.61 -14.63 -10.23
N ARG A 77 11.65 -15.93 -9.93
CA ARG A 77 12.05 -16.97 -10.90
C ARG A 77 11.13 -16.96 -12.13
N LEU A 78 9.81 -16.99 -11.90
CA LEU A 78 8.83 -16.96 -12.99
C LEU A 78 8.98 -15.74 -13.91
N ARG A 79 9.22 -14.54 -13.35
CA ARG A 79 9.44 -13.33 -14.16
C ARG A 79 10.71 -13.40 -15.00
N ALA A 80 11.77 -14.02 -14.49
CA ALA A 80 13.02 -14.17 -15.23
C ALA A 80 12.85 -15.15 -16.41
N ASP A 81 12.15 -16.26 -16.18
CA ASP A 81 11.88 -17.28 -17.19
C ASP A 81 10.98 -16.74 -18.32
N ASP A 82 9.95 -15.95 -17.97
CA ASP A 82 9.03 -15.30 -18.92
C ASP A 82 9.75 -14.22 -19.77
N ALA A 83 10.63 -13.43 -19.15
CA ALA A 83 11.47 -12.46 -19.85
C ALA A 83 12.52 -13.13 -20.76
N ALA A 84 12.97 -14.35 -20.45
CA ALA A 84 13.87 -15.11 -21.31
C ALA A 84 13.14 -15.71 -22.53
N SER A 85 11.89 -16.16 -22.33
CA SER A 85 11.06 -16.78 -23.38
C SER A 85 10.53 -15.76 -24.39
N SER A 86 10.24 -14.53 -23.97
CA SER A 86 9.76 -13.44 -24.85
C SER A 86 10.85 -12.78 -25.72
N ARG A 87 12.11 -13.23 -25.61
CA ARG A 87 13.25 -12.77 -26.44
C ARG A 87 13.63 -13.73 -27.57
N GLN A 88 12.88 -14.81 -27.75
CA GLN A 88 13.03 -15.80 -28.84
C GLN A 88 11.95 -15.57 -29.90
#